data_AF-A0A3P9D8K8-F1
#
_entry.id   AF-A0A3P9D8K8-F1
#
_cell.length_a   1.000
_cell.length_b   1.000
_cell.length_c   1.000
_cell.angle_alpha   90.00
_cell.angle_beta   90.00
_cell.angle_gamma   90.00
#
_symmetry.space_group_name_H-M   'P 1'
#
loop_
_entity.id
_entity.type
_entity.pdbx_description
1 polymer ?
#
loop_
_entity_poly.entity_id
_entity_poly.type
_entity_poly.pdbx_seq_one_letter_code
_entity_poly.pdbx_strand_id
1 'polypeptide(L)'
;MVKISVLKVENPSCLWGAIWGLSGDVETSEHYKKLHFQMNLFYRDTTQDVCTLKPTSLEEGRVYVVYWAVKKSWFRAVVESIFVDSVSCQACCFLVDHGEKVVVPSEQIRLAMENFLQLPFWVQKFHLAGIKPTTLRVSLLEEKAELKPSARWDSSATLFLHKLLQASTLKEAVLLEPESDSTPIKLYVTVGDIKICVNDDLVAKRFAYYSTKSGDGLEEGDRLPINQQSVYIANVTTTQDNTTHQLCSR
;
A
#
# COMPACT_ATOMS: atom_id res chain seq x y z
N MET A 1 18.21 0.39 -1.10
CA MET A 1 16.79 0.81 -1.07
C MET A 1 16.40 1.19 -2.48
N VAL A 2 15.19 0.86 -2.88
CA VAL A 2 14.64 1.27 -4.17
C VAL A 2 13.65 2.41 -3.95
N LYS A 3 13.54 3.32 -4.90
CA LYS A 3 12.47 4.33 -4.85
C LYS A 3 11.16 3.64 -5.19
N ILE A 4 10.08 4.02 -4.54
CA ILE A 4 8.76 3.50 -4.88
C ILE A 4 7.76 4.64 -5.05
N SER A 5 6.77 4.43 -5.91
CA SER A 5 5.56 5.24 -5.95
C SER A 5 4.45 4.46 -5.26
N VAL A 6 3.80 5.06 -4.26
CA VAL A 6 2.63 4.48 -3.61
C VAL A 6 1.39 5.07 -4.26
N LEU A 7 0.60 4.23 -4.92
CA LEU A 7 -0.59 4.63 -5.68
C LEU A 7 -1.85 4.58 -4.81
N LYS A 8 -1.98 3.51 -4.01
CA LYS A 8 -3.13 3.29 -3.14
C LYS A 8 -2.68 2.65 -1.84
N VAL A 9 -3.33 3.00 -0.75
CA VAL A 9 -3.15 2.36 0.55
C VAL A 9 -4.52 1.95 1.05
N GLU A 10 -4.67 0.68 1.44
CA GLU A 10 -5.87 0.18 2.10
C GLU A 10 -5.64 0.08 3.61
N ASN A 11 -4.45 -0.37 4.01
CA ASN A 11 -3.93 -0.36 5.37
C ASN A 11 -2.42 -0.67 5.34
N PRO A 12 -1.69 -0.62 6.46
CA PRO A 12 -0.26 -0.93 6.47
C PRO A 12 0.12 -2.36 6.03
N SER A 13 -0.83 -3.30 5.96
CA SER A 13 -0.61 -4.64 5.39
C SER A 13 -1.01 -4.74 3.91
N CYS A 14 -1.51 -3.67 3.28
CA CYS A 14 -1.92 -3.65 1.88
C CYS A 14 -1.69 -2.26 1.28
N LEU A 15 -0.54 -2.11 0.63
CA LEU A 15 -0.17 -0.95 -0.16
C LEU A 15 0.00 -1.37 -1.61
N TRP A 16 -0.47 -0.55 -2.54
CA TRP A 16 -0.26 -0.76 -3.97
C TRP A 16 0.67 0.32 -4.49
N GLY A 17 1.71 -0.10 -5.21
CA GLY A 17 2.71 0.81 -5.71
C GLY A 17 3.54 0.23 -6.83
N ALA A 18 4.49 1.02 -7.31
CA ALA A 18 5.44 0.61 -8.34
C ALA A 18 6.87 0.92 -7.89
N ILE A 19 7.81 0.07 -8.26
CA ILE A 19 9.22 0.25 -7.97
C ILE A 19 9.87 1.09 -9.08
N TRP A 20 10.57 2.13 -8.68
CA TRP A 20 11.37 2.99 -9.55
C TRP A 20 12.85 2.60 -9.41
N GLY A 21 13.49 2.26 -10.54
CA GLY A 21 14.96 2.21 -10.64
C GLY A 21 15.66 0.85 -10.46
N LEU A 22 14.98 -0.29 -10.67
CA LEU A 22 15.67 -1.60 -10.73
C LEU A 22 16.35 -1.87 -12.10
N SER A 23 15.99 -1.12 -13.14
CA SER A 23 16.73 -1.00 -14.40
C SER A 23 16.36 0.34 -15.03
N GLY A 24 17.31 1.03 -15.67
CA GLY A 24 17.23 2.41 -16.16
C GLY A 24 15.83 3.03 -16.23
N ASP A 25 15.60 4.07 -15.42
CA ASP A 25 14.32 4.74 -15.19
C ASP A 25 13.49 5.00 -16.47
N VAL A 26 14.19 5.39 -17.54
CA VAL A 26 13.61 5.63 -18.87
C VAL A 26 13.29 4.32 -19.59
N GLU A 27 14.20 3.35 -19.53
CA GLU A 27 14.14 2.10 -20.30
C GLU A 27 13.04 1.17 -19.80
N THR A 28 12.85 1.06 -18.47
CA THR A 28 11.74 0.28 -17.90
C THR A 28 10.39 0.90 -18.26
N SER A 29 10.25 2.23 -18.15
CA SER A 29 9.02 2.92 -18.60
C SER A 29 8.76 2.71 -20.09
N GLU A 30 9.80 2.73 -20.92
CA GLU A 30 9.67 2.57 -22.37
C GLU A 30 9.24 1.16 -22.79
N HIS A 31 9.72 0.12 -22.09
CA HIS A 31 9.27 -1.26 -22.32
C HIS A 31 7.76 -1.42 -22.10
N TYR A 32 7.22 -0.83 -21.03
CA TYR A 32 5.77 -0.90 -20.76
C TYR A 32 4.96 -0.03 -21.72
N LYS A 33 5.47 1.14 -22.14
CA LYS A 33 4.84 1.93 -23.22
C LYS A 33 4.80 1.15 -24.53
N LYS A 34 5.91 0.51 -24.91
CA LYS A 34 6.00 -0.34 -26.10
C LYS A 34 5.04 -1.53 -26.02
N LEU A 35 5.00 -2.22 -24.88
CA LEU A 35 4.03 -3.29 -24.63
C LEU A 35 2.60 -2.78 -24.81
N HIS A 36 2.25 -1.67 -24.16
CA HIS A 36 0.92 -1.09 -24.23
C HIS A 36 0.53 -0.70 -25.66
N PHE A 37 1.47 -0.11 -26.42
CA PHE A 37 1.28 0.24 -27.82
C PHE A 37 1.06 -1.00 -28.71
N GLN A 38 1.95 -1.99 -28.62
CA GLN A 38 1.85 -3.22 -29.43
C GLN A 38 0.58 -4.02 -29.11
N MET A 39 0.24 -4.13 -27.84
CA MET A 39 -1.01 -4.76 -27.39
C MET A 39 -2.23 -4.03 -27.96
N ASN A 40 -2.27 -2.69 -27.87
CA ASN A 40 -3.38 -1.93 -28.42
C ASN A 40 -3.48 -2.01 -29.94
N LEU A 41 -2.36 -2.11 -30.66
CA LEU A 41 -2.38 -2.34 -32.10
C LEU A 41 -3.00 -3.71 -32.42
N PHE A 42 -2.62 -4.76 -31.68
CA PHE A 42 -3.14 -6.12 -31.85
C PHE A 42 -4.65 -6.22 -31.54
N TYR A 43 -5.09 -5.76 -30.37
CA TYR A 43 -6.51 -5.89 -29.97
C TYR A 43 -7.46 -4.86 -30.60
N ARG A 44 -6.95 -3.83 -31.30
CA ARG A 44 -7.78 -2.92 -32.10
C ARG A 44 -8.11 -3.47 -33.48
N ASP A 45 -7.31 -4.39 -34.00
CA ASP A 45 -7.55 -4.96 -35.33
C ASP A 45 -8.77 -5.88 -35.31
N THR A 46 -9.87 -5.40 -35.90
CA THR A 46 -11.14 -6.11 -35.99
C THR A 46 -11.14 -7.24 -37.03
N THR A 47 -10.07 -7.39 -37.81
CA THR A 47 -9.95 -8.44 -38.84
C THR A 47 -9.41 -9.75 -38.28
N GLN A 48 -8.78 -9.71 -37.11
CA GLN A 48 -8.10 -10.84 -36.50
C GLN A 48 -9.02 -11.52 -35.50
N ASP A 49 -9.80 -12.50 -35.97
CA ASP A 49 -10.45 -13.57 -35.19
C ASP A 49 -10.93 -13.17 -33.78
N VAL A 50 -11.55 -11.98 -33.64
CA VAL A 50 -11.89 -11.35 -32.35
C VAL A 50 -12.84 -12.23 -31.51
N CYS A 51 -13.53 -13.17 -32.18
CA CYS A 51 -14.35 -14.21 -31.56
C CYS A 51 -13.53 -15.30 -30.86
N THR A 52 -12.35 -15.68 -31.36
CA THR A 52 -11.53 -16.76 -30.74
C THR A 52 -10.83 -16.30 -29.47
N LEU A 53 -10.56 -15.00 -29.34
CA LEU A 53 -10.00 -14.40 -28.12
C LEU A 53 -11.04 -14.11 -27.05
N LYS A 54 -12.33 -14.31 -27.33
CA LYS A 54 -13.38 -14.16 -26.31
C LYS A 54 -13.30 -15.37 -25.36
N PRO A 55 -13.17 -15.17 -24.05
CA PRO A 55 -13.14 -16.27 -23.11
C PRO A 55 -14.51 -16.97 -23.04
N THR A 56 -14.51 -18.30 -22.97
CA THR A 56 -15.73 -19.11 -22.80
C THR A 56 -16.37 -18.86 -21.43
N SER A 57 -15.54 -18.71 -20.40
CA SER A 57 -15.92 -18.36 -19.04
C SER A 57 -14.86 -17.45 -18.43
N LEU A 58 -15.30 -16.56 -17.54
CA LEU A 58 -14.41 -15.69 -16.76
C LEU A 58 -14.07 -16.38 -15.44
N GLU A 59 -12.82 -16.20 -15.00
CA GLU A 59 -12.30 -16.77 -13.76
C GLU A 59 -11.72 -15.64 -12.89
N GLU A 60 -12.12 -15.59 -11.62
CA GLU A 60 -11.53 -14.66 -10.65
C GLU A 60 -10.07 -14.99 -10.38
N GLY A 61 -9.24 -13.97 -10.21
CA GLY A 61 -7.79 -14.09 -10.04
C GLY A 61 -7.01 -14.31 -11.34
N ARG A 62 -7.68 -14.58 -12.46
CA ARG A 62 -7.03 -14.77 -13.76
C ARG A 62 -6.79 -13.44 -14.48
N VAL A 63 -5.73 -13.42 -15.28
CA VAL A 63 -5.30 -12.25 -16.07
C VAL A 63 -5.95 -12.30 -17.45
N TYR A 64 -6.52 -11.17 -17.86
CA TYR A 64 -7.14 -10.93 -19.15
C TYR A 64 -6.68 -9.59 -19.72
N VAL A 65 -7.11 -9.29 -20.94
CA VAL A 65 -7.00 -7.96 -21.55
C VAL A 65 -8.39 -7.36 -21.65
N VAL A 66 -8.55 -6.15 -21.09
CA VAL A 66 -9.86 -5.50 -20.96
C VAL A 66 -9.87 -4.17 -21.69
N TYR A 67 -10.97 -3.87 -22.38
CA TYR A 67 -11.15 -2.59 -23.05
C TYR A 67 -11.74 -1.58 -22.07
N TRP A 68 -10.99 -0.50 -21.80
CA TRP A 68 -11.47 0.58 -20.95
C TRP A 68 -12.01 1.71 -21.81
N ALA A 69 -13.34 1.79 -21.91
CA ALA A 69 -14.04 2.74 -22.78
C ALA A 69 -13.64 4.22 -22.56
N VAL A 70 -13.34 4.61 -21.30
CA VAL A 70 -12.93 5.99 -20.97
C VAL A 70 -11.62 6.38 -21.66
N LYS A 71 -10.65 5.45 -21.72
CA LYS A 71 -9.35 5.66 -22.37
C LYS A 71 -9.29 5.13 -23.80
N LYS A 72 -10.38 4.53 -24.29
CA LYS A 72 -10.51 3.92 -25.63
C LYS A 72 -9.34 2.98 -25.97
N SER A 73 -8.87 2.23 -24.99
CA SER A 73 -7.65 1.41 -25.09
C SER A 73 -7.81 0.11 -24.29
N TRP A 74 -7.03 -0.88 -24.68
CA TRP A 74 -6.93 -2.19 -24.03
C TRP A 74 -5.83 -2.18 -22.96
N PHE A 75 -6.06 -2.92 -21.88
CA PHE A 75 -5.21 -2.95 -20.70
C PHE A 75 -5.10 -4.38 -20.15
N ARG A 76 -3.92 -4.75 -19.63
CA ARG A 76 -3.79 -5.98 -18.84
C ARG A 76 -4.54 -5.80 -17.52
N ALA A 77 -5.32 -6.80 -17.14
CA ALA A 77 -6.09 -6.73 -15.90
C ALA A 77 -6.28 -8.10 -15.27
N VAL A 78 -6.34 -8.13 -13.95
CA VAL A 78 -6.83 -9.31 -13.19
C VAL A 78 -8.31 -9.11 -12.94
N VAL A 79 -9.12 -10.15 -13.20
CA VAL A 79 -10.53 -10.17 -12.80
C VAL A 79 -10.60 -10.38 -11.29
N GLU A 80 -11.11 -9.40 -10.56
CA GLU A 80 -11.25 -9.48 -9.10
C GLU A 80 -12.58 -10.08 -8.67
N SER A 81 -13.66 -9.73 -9.38
CA SER A 81 -14.99 -10.28 -9.11
C SER A 81 -15.86 -10.30 -10.36
N ILE A 82 -16.75 -11.28 -10.45
CA ILE A 82 -17.68 -11.43 -11.58
C ILE A 82 -19.11 -11.22 -11.11
N PHE A 83 -19.86 -10.40 -11.84
CA PHE A 83 -21.28 -10.13 -11.61
C PHE A 83 -22.07 -10.69 -12.79
N VAL A 84 -22.90 -11.70 -12.53
CA VAL A 84 -23.78 -12.31 -13.54
C VAL A 84 -25.21 -12.01 -13.16
N ASP A 85 -25.94 -11.35 -14.06
CA ASP A 85 -27.39 -11.21 -14.00
C ASP A 85 -28.06 -12.02 -15.13
N SER A 86 -29.39 -11.97 -15.24
CA SER A 86 -30.15 -12.76 -16.23
C SER A 86 -29.92 -12.34 -17.69
N VAL A 87 -29.31 -11.18 -17.93
CA VAL A 87 -29.19 -10.53 -19.25
C VAL A 87 -27.75 -10.12 -19.56
N SER A 88 -26.89 -9.91 -18.55
CA SER A 88 -25.56 -9.35 -18.68
C SER A 88 -24.56 -10.01 -17.74
N CYS A 89 -23.31 -10.11 -18.21
CA CYS A 89 -22.17 -10.54 -17.41
C CYS A 89 -21.15 -9.39 -17.39
N GLN A 90 -20.74 -8.97 -16.20
CA GLN A 90 -19.76 -7.92 -15.98
C GLN A 90 -18.68 -8.41 -15.03
N ALA A 91 -17.51 -7.79 -15.08
CA ALA A 91 -16.43 -8.07 -14.15
C ALA A 91 -15.83 -6.79 -13.59
N CYS A 92 -15.52 -6.78 -12.29
CA CYS A 92 -14.60 -5.82 -11.70
C CYS A 92 -13.19 -6.30 -11.98
N CYS A 93 -12.40 -5.47 -12.65
CA CYS A 93 -11.06 -5.78 -13.09
C CYS A 93 -10.07 -4.76 -12.53
N PHE A 94 -8.93 -5.24 -12.03
CA PHE A 94 -7.83 -4.39 -11.61
C PHE A 94 -6.78 -4.28 -12.71
N LEU A 95 -6.54 -3.07 -13.21
CA LEU A 95 -5.57 -2.77 -14.26
C LEU A 95 -4.15 -2.86 -13.69
N VAL A 96 -3.50 -4.00 -13.89
CA VAL A 96 -2.24 -4.39 -13.21
C VAL A 96 -1.05 -3.48 -13.51
N ASP A 97 -1.12 -2.69 -14.59
CA ASP A 97 -0.07 -1.73 -14.94
C ASP A 97 -0.38 -0.28 -14.54
N HIS A 98 -1.60 -0.02 -14.08
CA HIS A 98 -2.09 1.34 -13.80
C HIS A 98 -2.61 1.53 -12.38
N GLY A 99 -2.94 0.46 -11.66
CA GLY A 99 -3.43 0.54 -10.29
C GLY A 99 -4.91 0.96 -10.18
N GLU A 100 -5.63 0.93 -11.29
CA GLU A 100 -7.04 1.38 -11.38
C GLU A 100 -8.00 0.19 -11.39
N LYS A 101 -9.18 0.36 -10.81
CA LYS A 101 -10.27 -0.62 -10.88
C LYS A 101 -11.32 -0.17 -11.88
N VAL A 102 -11.74 -1.07 -12.75
CA VAL A 102 -12.76 -0.81 -13.78
C VAL A 102 -13.81 -1.91 -13.77
N VAL A 103 -15.06 -1.53 -14.02
CA VAL A 103 -16.13 -2.49 -14.28
C VAL A 103 -16.38 -2.51 -15.78
N VAL A 104 -16.25 -3.69 -16.38
CA VAL A 104 -16.41 -3.87 -17.83
C VAL A 104 -17.37 -5.04 -18.12
N PRO A 105 -18.20 -4.95 -19.17
CA PRO A 105 -18.98 -6.10 -19.63
C PRO A 105 -18.04 -7.20 -20.16
N SER A 106 -18.46 -8.46 -20.07
CA SER A 106 -17.70 -9.61 -20.58
C SER A 106 -17.31 -9.46 -22.06
N GLU A 107 -18.10 -8.70 -22.81
CA GLU A 107 -17.91 -8.44 -24.24
C GLU A 107 -16.70 -7.57 -24.53
N GLN A 108 -16.19 -6.88 -23.51
CA GLN A 108 -14.98 -6.06 -23.53
C GLN A 108 -13.78 -6.76 -22.89
N ILE A 109 -13.88 -8.07 -22.63
CA ILE A 109 -12.80 -8.88 -22.06
C ILE A 109 -12.30 -9.86 -23.12
N ARG A 110 -10.97 -10.00 -23.23
CA ARG A 110 -10.29 -10.94 -24.13
C ARG A 110 -9.23 -11.72 -23.37
N LEU A 111 -8.93 -12.93 -23.83
CA LEU A 111 -7.79 -13.70 -23.36
C LEU A 111 -6.50 -12.90 -23.54
N ALA A 112 -5.66 -12.89 -22.51
CA ALA A 112 -4.33 -12.29 -22.60
C ALA A 112 -3.39 -13.23 -23.36
N MET A 113 -2.82 -12.75 -24.47
CA MET A 113 -1.82 -13.52 -25.21
C MET A 113 -0.50 -13.57 -24.44
N GLU A 114 0.18 -14.72 -24.49
CA GLU A 114 1.40 -15.00 -23.72
C GLU A 114 2.51 -13.96 -23.95
N ASN A 115 2.65 -13.47 -25.18
CA ASN A 115 3.63 -12.43 -25.53
C ASN A 115 3.39 -11.11 -24.78
N PHE A 116 2.16 -10.82 -24.35
CA PHE A 116 1.84 -9.63 -23.55
C PHE A 116 1.96 -9.87 -22.03
N LEU A 117 2.22 -11.11 -21.60
CA LEU A 117 2.42 -11.48 -20.20
C LEU A 117 3.91 -11.60 -19.81
N GLN A 118 4.82 -11.45 -20.77
CA GLN A 118 6.27 -11.59 -20.54
C GLN A 118 6.85 -10.53 -19.60
N LEU A 119 6.29 -9.31 -19.60
CA LEU A 119 6.69 -8.30 -18.62
C LEU A 119 5.93 -8.53 -17.30
N PRO A 120 6.58 -8.36 -16.14
CA PRO A 120 5.89 -8.38 -14.87
C PRO A 120 4.81 -7.29 -14.83
N PHE A 121 3.93 -7.36 -13.83
CA PHE A 121 2.96 -6.29 -13.61
C PHE A 121 3.65 -5.08 -13.01
N TRP A 122 3.34 -3.89 -13.54
CA TRP A 122 3.97 -2.65 -13.07
C TRP A 122 3.56 -2.33 -11.64
N VAL A 123 2.28 -2.49 -11.32
CA VAL A 123 1.73 -2.23 -9.99
C VAL A 123 1.77 -3.51 -9.18
N GLN A 124 2.42 -3.42 -8.03
CA GLN A 124 2.63 -4.52 -7.11
C GLN A 124 1.97 -4.22 -5.77
N LYS A 125 1.58 -5.29 -5.10
CA LYS A 125 1.07 -5.26 -3.74
C LYS A 125 2.24 -5.42 -2.77
N PHE A 126 2.28 -4.55 -1.77
CA PHE A 126 3.27 -4.50 -0.71
C PHE A 126 2.58 -4.58 0.66
N HIS A 127 3.35 -5.00 1.66
CA HIS A 127 2.94 -4.92 3.06
C HIS A 127 4.12 -4.56 3.94
N LEU A 128 3.88 -3.81 5.03
CA LEU A 128 4.94 -3.46 5.96
C LEU A 128 5.39 -4.68 6.75
N ALA A 129 6.66 -5.04 6.59
CA ALA A 129 7.24 -6.24 7.16
C ALA A 129 7.47 -6.12 8.67
N GLY A 130 7.31 -7.25 9.36
CA GLY A 130 7.72 -7.42 10.76
C GLY A 130 6.85 -6.70 11.79
N ILE A 131 5.70 -6.14 11.41
CA ILE A 131 4.77 -5.47 12.32
C ILE A 131 3.36 -6.07 12.22
N LYS A 132 2.63 -6.07 13.34
CA LYS A 132 1.23 -6.50 13.44
C LYS A 132 0.40 -5.42 14.15
N PRO A 133 -0.89 -5.26 13.81
CA PRO A 133 -1.71 -4.19 14.36
C PRO A 133 -2.03 -4.41 15.83
N THR A 134 -2.20 -3.31 16.54
CA THR A 134 -2.86 -3.26 17.85
C THR A 134 -4.25 -2.66 17.70
N THR A 135 -5.12 -2.90 18.68
CA THR A 135 -6.42 -2.23 18.80
C THR A 135 -6.68 -1.87 20.26
N LEU A 136 -7.43 -0.79 20.48
CA LEU A 136 -7.83 -0.36 21.82
C LEU A 136 -9.03 -1.18 22.29
N ARG A 137 -8.88 -1.91 23.39
CA ARG A 137 -10.01 -2.52 24.09
C ARG A 137 -10.35 -1.68 25.31
N VAL A 138 -11.62 -1.31 25.42
CA VAL A 138 -12.18 -0.59 26.56
C VAL A 138 -13.09 -1.54 27.33
N SER A 139 -12.74 -1.81 28.58
CA SER A 139 -13.60 -2.53 29.52
C SER A 139 -14.28 -1.51 30.42
N LEU A 140 -15.60 -1.39 30.30
CA LEU A 140 -16.38 -0.49 31.15
C LEU A 140 -16.46 -1.01 32.59
N LEU A 141 -16.43 -2.34 32.78
CA LEU A 141 -16.48 -2.96 34.10
C LEU A 141 -15.20 -2.75 34.89
N GLU A 142 -14.05 -2.83 34.22
CA GLU A 142 -12.73 -2.63 34.82
C GLU A 142 -12.27 -1.17 34.75
N GLU A 143 -13.11 -0.28 34.17
CA GLU A 143 -12.80 1.13 33.89
C GLU A 143 -11.41 1.34 33.24
N LYS A 144 -11.02 0.41 32.38
CA LYS A 144 -9.67 0.33 31.83
C LYS A 144 -9.70 0.30 30.31
N ALA A 145 -8.77 1.02 29.70
CA ALA A 145 -8.48 0.95 28.28
C ALA A 145 -7.06 0.42 28.08
N GLU A 146 -6.92 -0.63 27.28
CA GLU A 146 -5.62 -1.25 27.01
C GLU A 146 -5.46 -1.62 25.54
N LEU A 147 -4.23 -1.53 25.05
CA LEU A 147 -3.90 -1.94 23.70
C LEU A 147 -3.63 -3.44 23.67
N LYS A 148 -4.33 -4.15 22.79
CA LYS A 148 -4.11 -5.58 22.56
C LYS A 148 -3.73 -5.85 21.10
N PRO A 149 -3.01 -6.96 20.83
CA PRO A 149 -2.85 -7.47 19.48
C PRO A 149 -4.19 -7.60 18.75
N SER A 150 -4.19 -7.26 17.47
CA SER A 150 -5.37 -7.33 16.60
C SER A 150 -5.04 -8.12 15.34
N ALA A 151 -6.08 -8.68 14.71
CA ALA A 151 -5.99 -9.26 13.37
C ALA A 151 -6.24 -8.19 12.27
N ARG A 152 -6.78 -7.03 12.63
CA ARG A 152 -7.17 -5.97 11.70
C ARG A 152 -6.55 -4.64 12.12
N TRP A 153 -6.18 -3.82 11.14
CA TRP A 153 -5.72 -2.46 11.37
C TRP A 153 -6.89 -1.54 11.71
N ASP A 154 -6.74 -0.75 12.77
CA ASP A 154 -7.67 0.34 13.07
C ASP A 154 -7.58 1.43 12.00
N SER A 155 -8.70 2.10 11.73
CA SER A 155 -8.78 3.18 10.74
C SER A 155 -7.84 4.35 11.05
N SER A 156 -7.54 4.58 12.34
CA SER A 156 -6.59 5.58 12.80
C SER A 156 -5.16 5.32 12.32
N ALA A 157 -4.72 4.06 12.30
CA ALA A 157 -3.40 3.67 11.80
C ALA A 157 -3.31 3.86 10.28
N THR A 158 -4.36 3.46 9.55
CA THR A 158 -4.46 3.69 8.10
C THR A 158 -4.47 5.17 7.76
N LEU A 159 -5.25 5.98 8.49
CA LEU A 159 -5.30 7.43 8.30
C LEU A 159 -3.96 8.09 8.59
N PHE A 160 -3.26 7.65 9.63
CA PHE A 160 -1.93 8.12 9.95
C PHE A 160 -0.96 7.86 8.80
N LEU A 161 -0.93 6.63 8.28
CA LEU A 161 -0.09 6.25 7.14
C LEU A 161 -0.40 7.11 5.90
N HIS A 162 -1.68 7.35 5.58
CA HIS A 162 -2.07 8.23 4.48
C HIS A 162 -1.51 9.64 4.64
N LYS A 163 -1.69 10.26 5.81
CA LYS A 163 -1.20 11.62 6.08
C LYS A 163 0.32 11.70 5.97
N LEU A 164 1.02 10.70 6.49
CA LEU A 164 2.47 10.62 6.41
C LEU A 164 2.96 10.52 4.95
N LEU A 165 2.32 9.66 4.14
CA LEU A 165 2.63 9.52 2.72
C LEU A 165 2.35 10.80 1.93
N GLN A 166 1.23 11.48 2.22
CA GLN A 166 0.87 12.76 1.59
C GLN A 166 1.87 13.88 1.90
N ALA A 167 2.37 13.95 3.14
CA ALA A 167 3.34 14.96 3.56
C ALA A 167 4.77 14.67 3.06
N SER A 168 5.04 13.44 2.62
CA SER A 168 6.38 13.01 2.23
C SER A 168 6.73 13.40 0.79
N THR A 169 7.96 13.84 0.58
CA THR A 169 8.52 14.17 -0.75
C THR A 169 9.03 12.90 -1.43
N LEU A 170 9.84 12.11 -0.72
CA LEU A 170 10.45 10.88 -1.22
C LEU A 170 9.94 9.65 -0.47
N LYS A 171 9.78 8.53 -1.19
CA LYS A 171 9.38 7.22 -0.67
C LYS A 171 10.36 6.17 -1.18
N GLU A 172 10.91 5.40 -0.27
CA GLU A 172 11.91 4.37 -0.54
C GLU A 172 11.56 3.10 0.21
N ALA A 173 11.89 1.94 -0.35
CA ALA A 173 11.66 0.66 0.27
C ALA A 173 12.92 -0.20 0.29
N VAL A 174 13.07 -0.98 1.34
CA VAL A 174 13.86 -2.21 1.33
C VAL A 174 12.89 -3.35 1.04
N LEU A 175 13.07 -4.02 -0.10
CA LEU A 175 12.31 -5.22 -0.46
C LEU A 175 12.90 -6.41 0.28
N LEU A 176 12.03 -7.25 0.83
CA LEU A 176 12.37 -8.51 1.46
C LEU A 176 11.88 -9.67 0.57
N GLU A 177 12.32 -10.89 0.84
CA GLU A 177 11.91 -12.06 0.07
C GLU A 177 10.38 -12.19 0.07
N PRO A 178 9.75 -12.34 -1.11
CA PRO A 178 8.30 -12.44 -1.21
C PRO A 178 7.80 -13.73 -0.53
N GLU A 179 6.88 -13.58 0.41
CA GLU A 179 6.27 -14.70 1.14
C GLU A 179 4.95 -15.18 0.46
N SER A 180 4.33 -14.36 -0.41
CA SER A 180 3.04 -14.65 -1.07
C SER A 180 2.72 -13.74 -2.29
N ASP A 181 1.44 -13.39 -2.51
CA ASP A 181 0.88 -12.40 -3.43
C ASP A 181 1.28 -10.93 -3.14
N SER A 182 1.99 -10.69 -2.03
CA SER A 182 2.41 -9.37 -1.59
C SER A 182 3.87 -9.38 -1.17
N THR A 183 4.63 -8.36 -1.57
CA THR A 183 6.05 -8.24 -1.23
C THR A 183 6.23 -7.55 0.13
N PRO A 184 6.90 -8.18 1.10
CA PRO A 184 7.21 -7.54 2.37
C PRO A 184 8.22 -6.41 2.17
N ILE A 185 7.94 -5.24 2.76
CA ILE A 185 8.83 -4.08 2.66
C ILE A 185 9.09 -3.42 4.01
N LYS A 186 10.29 -2.84 4.16
CA LYS A 186 10.52 -1.75 5.12
C LYS A 186 10.40 -0.44 4.38
N LEU A 187 9.42 0.38 4.75
CA LEU A 187 9.11 1.63 4.07
C LEU A 187 9.78 2.81 4.79
N TYR A 188 10.45 3.63 4.00
CA TYR A 188 11.06 4.87 4.43
C TYR A 188 10.45 6.03 3.65
N VAL A 189 10.11 7.09 4.38
CA VAL A 189 9.57 8.33 3.80
C VAL A 189 10.43 9.50 4.23
N THR A 190 10.55 10.50 3.37
CA THR A 190 11.26 11.75 3.70
C THR A 190 10.25 12.88 3.81
N VAL A 191 10.21 13.56 4.95
CA VAL A 191 9.36 14.73 5.21
C VAL A 191 10.28 15.88 5.59
N GLY A 192 10.37 16.91 4.72
CA GLY A 192 11.45 17.90 4.83
C GLY A 192 12.81 17.23 4.63
N ASP A 193 13.73 17.43 5.59
CA ASP A 193 15.06 16.81 5.60
C ASP A 193 15.14 15.57 6.50
N ILE A 194 14.01 15.11 7.05
CA ILE A 194 13.96 13.99 7.99
C ILE A 194 13.50 12.73 7.28
N LYS A 195 14.33 11.69 7.35
CA LYS A 195 13.99 10.34 6.89
C LYS A 195 13.39 9.52 8.03
N ILE A 196 12.18 9.02 7.82
CA ILE A 196 11.36 8.31 8.81
C ILE A 196 11.18 6.87 8.35
N CYS A 197 11.48 5.91 9.23
CA CYS A 197 11.09 4.51 9.05
C CYS A 197 9.61 4.35 9.45
N VAL A 198 8.74 4.09 8.48
CA VAL A 198 7.30 4.01 8.71
C VAL A 198 6.95 2.85 9.64
N ASN A 199 7.64 1.72 9.51
CA ASN A 199 7.43 0.54 10.36
C ASN A 199 7.68 0.88 11.84
N ASP A 200 8.79 1.56 12.13
CA ASP A 200 9.18 1.91 13.50
C ASP A 200 8.27 3.00 14.08
N ASP A 201 7.87 3.98 13.27
CA ASP A 201 7.00 5.07 13.70
C ASP A 201 5.57 4.57 14.03
N LEU A 202 5.05 3.59 13.28
CA LEU A 202 3.78 2.93 13.63
C LEU A 202 3.86 2.20 14.98
N VAL A 203 4.99 1.56 15.29
CA VAL A 203 5.20 0.88 16.58
C VAL A 203 5.35 1.91 17.71
N ALA A 204 6.14 2.97 17.49
CA ALA A 204 6.35 4.04 18.46
C ALA A 204 5.04 4.75 18.84
N LYS A 205 4.16 4.98 17.85
CA LYS A 205 2.81 5.55 18.05
C LYS A 205 1.78 4.55 18.54
N ARG A 206 2.19 3.32 18.87
CA ARG A 206 1.35 2.25 19.43
C ARG A 206 0.23 1.77 18.51
N PHE A 207 0.32 2.02 17.20
CA PHE A 207 -0.57 1.43 16.19
C PHE A 207 -0.21 -0.02 15.86
N ALA A 208 1.02 -0.43 16.17
CA ALA A 208 1.54 -1.75 15.87
C ALA A 208 2.52 -2.24 16.94
N TYR A 209 2.87 -3.52 16.86
CA TYR A 209 3.96 -4.14 17.59
C TYR A 209 4.80 -5.00 16.64
N TYR A 210 6.09 -5.19 16.96
CA TYR A 210 6.92 -6.09 16.16
C TYR A 210 6.50 -7.54 16.33
N SER A 211 6.28 -8.23 15.21
CA SER A 211 6.09 -9.67 15.20
C SER A 211 7.42 -10.34 15.52
N THR A 212 7.50 -11.08 16.61
CA THR A 212 8.61 -12.01 16.84
C THR A 212 8.53 -13.07 15.75
N LYS A 213 9.55 -13.18 14.88
CA LYS A 213 9.68 -14.37 14.02
C LYS A 213 10.16 -15.50 14.93
N SER A 214 9.24 -16.32 15.42
CA SER A 214 9.56 -17.64 15.96
C SER A 214 8.49 -18.60 15.46
N GLY A 215 8.94 -19.64 14.73
CA GLY A 215 8.12 -20.83 14.56
C GLY A 215 7.80 -21.41 15.94
N ASP A 216 6.61 -22.01 16.02
CA ASP A 216 6.07 -22.75 17.15
C ASP A 216 5.82 -22.01 18.48
N GLY A 217 4.71 -22.39 19.11
CA GLY A 217 4.48 -22.21 20.54
C GLY A 217 3.72 -20.94 20.92
N LEU A 218 2.47 -21.15 21.35
CA LEU A 218 1.82 -20.30 22.35
C LEU A 218 2.75 -20.15 23.55
N GLU A 219 3.36 -18.99 23.77
CA GLU A 219 3.69 -18.55 25.14
C GLU A 219 3.45 -17.04 25.29
N GLU A 220 2.51 -16.77 26.19
CA GLU A 220 2.15 -15.48 26.74
C GLU A 220 3.06 -15.30 27.97
N GLY A 221 4.06 -14.42 27.87
CA GLY A 221 4.96 -14.14 28.99
C GLY A 221 6.13 -13.26 28.57
N ASP A 222 6.26 -12.12 29.22
CA ASP A 222 7.46 -11.28 29.28
C ASP A 222 7.85 -10.47 28.04
N ARG A 223 7.23 -9.30 27.92
CA ARG A 223 7.90 -8.11 27.35
C ARG A 223 8.03 -7.04 28.44
N LEU A 224 9.13 -7.08 29.19
CA LEU A 224 9.62 -5.92 29.93
C LEU A 224 10.13 -4.86 28.93
N PRO A 225 9.89 -3.55 29.17
CA PRO A 225 10.33 -2.51 28.26
C PRO A 225 11.85 -2.31 28.35
N ILE A 226 12.51 -2.37 27.19
CA ILE A 226 13.91 -1.94 27.02
C ILE A 226 13.95 -0.43 27.26
N ASN A 227 14.65 -0.05 28.32
CA ASN A 227 14.95 1.32 28.73
C ASN A 227 15.77 2.03 27.65
N GLN A 228 15.18 2.98 26.94
CA GLN A 228 15.93 3.95 26.14
C GLN A 228 16.12 5.22 26.98
N GLN A 229 17.37 5.47 27.36
CA GLN A 229 17.78 6.70 28.04
C GLN A 229 17.53 7.90 27.10
N SER A 230 16.60 8.76 27.49
CA SER A 230 16.37 10.06 26.85
C SER A 230 17.56 10.99 27.13
N VAL A 231 18.19 11.46 26.06
CA VAL A 231 19.11 12.62 26.11
C VAL A 231 18.25 13.87 26.38
N TYR A 232 18.44 14.47 27.54
CA TYR A 232 17.86 15.78 27.87
C TYR A 232 18.56 16.88 27.05
N ILE A 233 17.81 17.56 26.19
CA ILE A 233 18.20 18.89 25.71
C ILE A 233 17.57 19.90 26.67
N ALA A 234 18.42 20.59 27.43
CA ALA A 234 18.04 21.73 28.24
C ALA A 234 17.79 22.93 27.32
N ASN A 235 16.58 23.49 27.38
CA ASN A 235 16.31 24.82 26.83
C ASN A 235 16.42 25.87 27.94
N VAL A 236 17.36 26.79 27.73
CA VAL A 236 17.58 28.02 28.49
C VAL A 236 16.55 29.08 28.06
N THR A 237 16.34 30.05 28.96
CA THR A 237 15.52 31.29 28.89
C THR A 237 14.02 31.11 29.11
N THR A 238 13.41 31.80 30.09
CA THR A 238 13.28 33.26 30.09
C THR A 238 13.13 33.83 31.52
N THR A 239 13.82 34.94 31.74
CA THR A 239 13.74 35.86 32.88
C THR A 239 12.35 36.49 33.04
N GLN A 240 11.83 36.54 34.26
CA GLN A 240 10.82 37.53 34.66
C GLN A 240 11.22 38.16 35.98
N ASP A 241 11.70 39.40 35.86
CA ASP A 241 11.70 40.40 36.92
C ASP A 241 10.26 40.70 37.35
N ASN A 242 10.02 40.80 38.65
CA ASN A 242 8.89 41.56 39.19
C ASN A 242 9.32 42.21 40.51
N THR A 243 9.74 43.48 40.38
CA THR A 243 9.95 44.42 41.48
C THR A 243 8.62 44.85 42.08
N THR A 244 8.50 44.65 43.40
CA THR A 244 7.42 45.10 44.26
C THR A 244 7.53 46.61 44.51
N HIS A 245 6.50 47.38 44.16
CA HIS A 245 6.29 48.74 44.65
C HIS A 245 4.84 48.90 45.09
N GLN A 246 4.59 49.04 46.38
CA GLN A 246 3.55 49.91 46.94
C GLN A 246 3.65 49.93 48.46
N LEU A 247 3.88 51.11 49.03
CA LEU A 247 3.37 51.56 50.34
C LEU A 247 3.67 53.05 50.49
N CYS A 248 2.67 53.89 50.22
CA CYS A 248 2.49 55.17 50.92
C CYS A 248 1.07 55.69 50.65
N SER A 249 0.23 55.73 51.68
CA SER A 249 -0.91 56.66 51.80
C SER A 249 -1.44 56.64 53.23
N ARG A 250 -1.31 57.81 53.88
CA ARG A 250 -1.88 58.27 55.16
C ARG A 250 -1.12 57.93 56.45
#